data_AF-A0A2K3DI65-F1
#
_entry.id   AF-A0A2K3DI65-F1
#
_cell.length_a   1.000
_cell.length_b   1.000
_cell.length_c   1.000
_cell.angle_alpha   90.00
_cell.angle_beta   90.00
_cell.angle_gamma   90.00
#
_symmetry.space_group_name_H-M   'P 1'
#
loop_
_entity.id
_entity.type
_entity.pdbx_description
1 polymer ?
#
loop_
_entity_poly.entity_id
_entity_poly.type
_entity_poly.pdbx_seq_one_letter_code
_entity_poly.pdbx_strand_id
1 'polypeptide(L)'
;MLCCARLRNANARASSRRLGVNGPRRPLRSIARATLTTEDLCRLVGLTPGEAAAALSACPALAGAQAQDPGRDPDVAGLVESNAGLLLRGNGSGSGAGFRIHEVAALVRRRPGLLLEPRLGEWLDFLTGYGLSGQEVWKVLAYGSSSSSSSSGAGDGSSSSSGGGPGGSSISISSFDGLSAGGNVTSGLVGAPGASPYAAGAAIVWLKSWGWTDADVTSRLLPCYPHVLAGGVEPLQAAVDSLREQSFDDDAIRRLVLTFPALLAPPLSAPLLALLGRIRTSAHNKYVVSGSYHV
;
A
#
# COMPACT_ATOMS: atom_id res chain seq x y z
N MET A 1 -10.84 0.88 -46.50
CA MET A 1 -11.36 2.17 -46.01
C MET A 1 -10.76 2.41 -44.62
N LEU A 2 -9.48 2.78 -44.49
CA LEU A 2 -8.91 4.14 -44.60
C LEU A 2 -9.60 5.16 -43.69
N CYS A 3 -9.09 5.31 -42.47
CA CYS A 3 -9.06 6.58 -41.76
C CYS A 3 -7.82 6.63 -40.85
N CYS A 4 -6.66 6.87 -41.49
CA CYS A 4 -5.42 7.30 -40.85
C CYS A 4 -5.27 8.82 -41.03
N ALA A 5 -4.59 9.44 -40.06
CA ALA A 5 -3.93 10.74 -40.10
C ALA A 5 -4.75 11.98 -39.68
N ARG A 6 -4.35 12.59 -38.55
CA ARG A 6 -3.62 13.88 -38.48
C ARG A 6 -3.76 14.51 -37.09
N LEU A 7 -2.63 14.75 -36.42
CA LEU A 7 -2.38 15.88 -35.51
C LEU A 7 -0.89 15.78 -35.10
N ARG A 8 0.03 16.22 -35.94
CA ARG A 8 0.68 17.55 -35.97
C ARG A 8 1.31 17.98 -34.63
N ASN A 9 2.63 17.79 -34.59
CA ASN A 9 3.65 18.56 -33.89
C ASN A 9 3.29 20.04 -33.67
N ALA A 10 3.40 20.49 -32.42
CA ALA A 10 3.67 21.88 -32.08
C ALA A 10 4.77 21.91 -31.01
N ASN A 11 6.01 21.92 -31.49
CA ASN A 11 7.21 22.14 -30.71
C ASN A 11 7.44 23.66 -30.67
N ALA A 12 7.02 24.33 -29.59
CA ALA A 12 7.18 25.77 -29.41
C ALA A 12 8.17 26.05 -28.27
N ARG A 13 9.36 26.48 -28.69
CA ARG A 13 10.45 27.00 -27.87
C ARG A 13 9.97 28.15 -26.99
N ALA A 14 10.12 28.01 -25.67
CA ALA A 14 10.11 29.13 -24.75
C ALA A 14 11.50 29.24 -24.09
N SER A 15 12.39 29.96 -24.77
CA SER A 15 13.65 30.46 -24.21
C SER A 15 13.34 31.56 -23.20
N SER A 16 13.31 31.23 -21.91
CA SER A 16 13.21 32.23 -20.84
C SER A 16 14.59 32.47 -20.22
N ARG A 17 15.12 33.66 -20.51
CA ARG A 17 16.33 34.26 -19.91
C ARG A 17 16.19 34.27 -18.38
N ARG A 18 17.06 33.57 -17.66
CA ARG A 18 17.28 33.84 -16.23
C ARG A 18 18.51 34.73 -16.10
N LEU A 19 18.25 35.98 -15.73
CA LEU A 19 19.23 36.94 -15.25
C LEU A 19 19.85 36.40 -13.95
N GLY A 20 21.18 36.33 -13.93
CA GLY A 20 21.95 35.97 -12.75
C GLY A 20 21.88 37.08 -11.70
N VAL A 21 21.34 36.75 -10.53
CA VAL A 21 21.47 37.55 -9.31
C VAL A 21 22.44 36.81 -8.40
N ASN A 22 23.73 37.13 -8.53
CA ASN A 22 24.77 36.74 -7.58
C ASN A 22 24.64 37.63 -6.34
N GLY A 23 23.74 37.27 -5.42
CA GLY A 23 23.72 37.81 -4.07
C GLY A 23 24.62 37.00 -3.12
N PRO A 24 25.34 37.62 -2.18
CA PRO A 24 26.17 36.91 -1.22
C PRO A 24 25.32 35.95 -0.38
N ARG A 25 25.64 34.65 -0.47
CA ARG A 25 24.99 33.60 0.31
C ARG A 25 25.28 33.84 1.79
N ARG A 26 24.25 34.22 2.55
CA ARG A 26 24.31 34.23 4.01
C ARG A 26 24.58 32.80 4.50
N PRO A 27 25.49 32.59 5.47
CA PRO A 27 25.68 31.29 6.08
C PRO A 27 24.35 30.81 6.68
N LEU A 28 23.92 29.61 6.31
CA LEU A 28 22.79 28.93 6.93
C LEU A 28 23.14 28.77 8.42
N ARG A 29 22.45 29.53 9.28
CA ARG A 29 22.47 29.25 10.73
C ARG A 29 22.06 27.79 10.91
N SER A 30 22.81 27.02 11.69
CA SER A 30 22.36 25.72 12.13
C SER A 30 21.01 25.93 12.84
N ILE A 31 19.96 25.31 12.30
CA ILE A 31 18.68 25.26 12.97
C ILE A 31 18.93 24.36 14.19
N ALA A 32 19.05 24.97 15.36
CA ALA A 32 19.12 24.24 16.62
C ALA A 32 17.92 23.26 16.67
N ARG A 33 18.18 22.03 17.10
CA ARG A 33 17.18 20.97 17.36
C ARG A 33 16.05 21.54 18.21
N ALA A 34 14.98 22.02 17.58
CA ALA A 34 13.80 22.48 18.28
C ALA A 34 12.98 21.24 18.65
N THR A 35 12.92 20.96 19.94
CA THR A 35 12.04 19.93 20.51
C THR A 35 10.59 20.36 20.29
N LEU A 36 9.78 19.51 19.68
CA LEU A 36 8.36 19.78 19.43
C LEU A 36 7.61 19.64 20.76
N THR A 37 7.22 20.75 21.37
CA THR A 37 6.44 20.71 22.60
C THR A 37 4.97 20.38 22.31
N THR A 38 4.25 19.96 23.36
CA THR A 38 2.79 19.77 23.31
C THR A 38 2.09 21.04 22.84
N GLU A 39 2.59 22.20 23.28
CA GLU A 39 2.08 23.52 22.88
C GLU A 39 2.36 23.82 21.41
N ASP A 40 3.53 23.43 20.89
CA ASP A 40 3.86 23.59 19.47
C ASP A 40 2.93 22.74 18.60
N LEU A 41 2.62 21.51 19.01
CA LEU A 41 1.65 20.67 18.31
C LEU A 41 0.23 21.23 18.39
N CYS A 42 -0.20 21.74 19.54
CA CYS A 42 -1.49 22.43 19.68
C CYS A 42 -1.58 23.65 18.74
N ARG A 43 -0.52 24.47 18.66
CA ARG A 43 -0.49 25.71 17.86
C ARG A 43 -0.30 25.46 16.36
N LEU A 44 0.55 24.49 15.98
CA LEU A 44 0.87 24.21 14.58
C LEU A 44 -0.20 23.35 13.89
N VAL A 45 -0.86 22.47 14.65
CA VAL A 45 -1.74 21.42 14.12
C VAL A 45 -3.19 21.60 14.57
N GLY A 46 -3.48 22.51 15.51
CA GLY A 46 -4.82 22.71 16.05
C GLY A 46 -5.30 21.54 16.91
N LEU A 47 -4.37 20.75 17.44
CA LEU A 47 -4.67 19.62 18.31
C LEU A 47 -5.13 20.10 19.67
N THR A 48 -6.05 19.36 20.29
CA THR A 48 -6.32 19.58 21.70
C THR A 48 -5.09 19.18 22.52
N PRO A 49 -4.85 19.80 23.69
CA PRO A 49 -3.72 19.47 24.56
C PRO A 49 -3.65 17.98 24.89
N GLY A 50 -4.79 17.32 25.08
CA GLY A 50 -4.87 15.88 25.32
C GLY A 50 -4.44 15.05 24.12
N GLU A 51 -4.82 15.43 22.91
CA GLU A 51 -4.40 14.70 21.70
C GLU A 51 -2.95 14.99 21.29
N ALA A 52 -2.44 16.19 21.56
CA ALA A 52 -1.02 16.51 21.40
C ALA A 52 -0.18 15.73 22.41
N ALA A 53 -0.62 15.66 23.67
CA ALA A 53 0.01 14.83 24.69
C ALA A 53 -0.04 13.34 24.32
N ALA A 54 -1.18 12.85 23.80
CA ALA A 54 -1.32 11.47 23.33
C ALA A 54 -0.43 11.17 22.11
N ALA A 55 -0.30 12.12 21.18
CA ALA A 55 0.60 11.97 20.03
C ALA A 55 2.08 11.98 20.45
N LEU A 56 2.45 12.85 21.40
CA LEU A 56 3.79 12.89 21.98
C LEU A 56 4.08 11.67 22.87
N SER A 57 3.08 11.14 23.58
CA SER A 57 3.24 9.93 24.38
C SER A 57 3.29 8.67 23.51
N ALA A 58 2.57 8.65 22.38
CA ALA A 58 2.66 7.60 21.38
C ALA A 58 3.96 7.67 20.57
N CYS A 59 4.57 8.85 20.48
CA CYS A 59 5.85 9.09 19.81
C CYS A 59 6.77 9.93 20.69
N PRO A 60 7.35 9.37 21.76
CA PRO A 60 8.20 10.09 22.70
C PRO A 60 9.50 10.61 22.07
N ALA A 61 9.81 10.20 20.83
CA ALA A 61 10.87 10.79 20.03
C ALA A 61 10.54 12.20 19.50
N LEU A 62 9.26 12.58 19.38
CA LEU A 62 8.85 13.93 18.98
C LEU A 62 8.86 14.92 20.15
N ALA A 63 8.71 14.43 21.39
CA ALA A 63 8.51 15.26 22.59
C ALA A 63 9.77 15.98 23.10
N GLY A 64 10.93 15.72 22.49
CA GLY A 64 12.21 16.17 23.01
C GLY A 64 12.63 15.33 24.22
N ALA A 65 13.70 14.57 24.04
CA ALA A 65 14.35 13.81 25.09
C ALA A 65 14.89 14.74 26.20
N GLN A 66 14.17 14.85 27.31
CA GLN A 66 14.72 15.38 28.58
C GLN A 66 14.71 14.37 29.73
N ALA A 67 14.08 13.20 29.57
CA ALA A 67 14.31 12.08 30.46
C ALA A 67 15.36 11.16 29.81
N GLN A 68 16.61 11.25 30.28
CA GLN A 68 17.62 10.22 30.08
C GLN A 68 17.10 8.94 30.72
N ASP A 69 16.38 8.13 29.94
CA ASP A 69 16.12 6.74 30.28
C ASP A 69 17.31 5.93 29.77
N PRO A 70 18.23 5.46 30.64
CA PRO A 70 19.48 4.82 30.23
C PRO A 70 19.28 3.45 29.54
N GLY A 71 18.04 2.94 29.46
CA GLY A 71 17.71 1.70 28.75
C GLY A 71 17.20 1.89 27.31
N ARG A 72 17.08 3.13 26.81
CA ARG A 72 16.49 3.37 25.49
C ARG A 72 17.51 3.13 24.39
N ASP A 73 17.16 2.23 23.46
CA ASP A 73 17.95 1.95 22.26
C ASP A 73 18.13 3.25 21.44
N PRO A 74 19.36 3.79 21.35
CA PRO A 74 19.62 5.06 20.67
C PRO A 74 19.30 5.00 19.18
N ASP A 75 19.30 3.81 18.58
CA ASP A 75 19.10 3.62 17.14
C ASP A 75 17.63 3.88 16.74
N VAL A 76 16.69 3.50 17.60
CA VAL A 76 15.25 3.69 17.34
C VAL A 76 14.85 5.16 17.43
N ALA A 77 15.37 5.89 18.41
CA ALA A 77 15.09 7.31 18.57
C ALA A 77 15.62 8.13 17.38
N GLY A 78 16.84 7.83 16.92
CA GLY A 78 17.44 8.46 15.75
C GLY A 78 16.65 8.19 14.46
N LEU A 79 16.14 6.96 14.29
CA LEU A 79 15.33 6.61 13.13
C LEU A 79 14.00 7.39 13.10
N VAL A 80 13.31 7.50 14.23
CA VAL A 80 12.06 8.25 14.32
C VAL A 80 12.27 9.73 14.04
N GLU A 81 13.31 10.35 14.62
CA GLU A 81 13.66 11.76 14.34
C GLU A 81 13.99 11.97 12.85
N SER A 82 14.76 11.06 12.26
CA SER A 82 15.12 11.08 10.84
C SER A 82 13.88 10.99 9.94
N ASN A 83 13.00 10.02 10.21
CA ASN A 83 11.79 9.80 9.43
C ASN A 83 10.76 10.93 9.57
N ALA A 84 10.58 11.47 10.77
CA ALA A 84 9.75 12.66 10.98
C ALA A 84 10.34 13.88 10.25
N GLY A 85 11.66 14.05 10.30
CA GLY A 85 12.38 15.06 9.55
C GLY A 85 12.17 14.93 8.04
N LEU A 86 12.27 13.72 7.47
CA LEU A 86 12.03 13.45 6.05
C LEU A 86 10.62 13.85 5.61
N LEU A 87 9.59 13.46 6.37
CA LEU A 87 8.20 13.80 6.08
C LEU A 87 7.98 15.33 6.09
N LEU A 88 8.62 16.07 7.00
CA LEU A 88 8.48 17.53 7.11
C LEU A 88 9.34 18.31 6.10
N ARG A 89 10.53 17.80 5.74
CA ARG A 89 11.53 18.52 4.93
C ARG A 89 11.23 18.51 3.43
N GLY A 90 10.32 17.66 2.97
CA GLY A 90 9.83 17.65 1.58
C GLY A 90 9.32 19.01 1.06
N ASN A 91 9.05 19.97 1.95
CA ASN A 91 8.62 21.33 1.62
C ASN A 91 9.72 22.24 1.02
N GLY A 92 11.01 21.90 1.13
CA GLY A 92 12.10 22.85 0.86
C GLY A 92 12.65 22.89 -0.57
N SER A 93 12.43 21.85 -1.40
CA SER A 93 13.13 21.68 -2.68
C SER A 93 12.16 21.48 -3.85
N GLY A 94 11.22 22.40 -4.04
CA GLY A 94 10.55 22.73 -5.31
C GLY A 94 9.71 21.66 -6.04
N SER A 95 9.82 20.39 -5.68
CA SER A 95 9.13 19.29 -6.36
C SER A 95 8.82 18.11 -5.42
N GLY A 96 9.14 18.24 -4.13
CA GLY A 96 8.87 17.21 -3.14
C GLY A 96 7.39 17.19 -2.73
N ALA A 97 6.89 15.99 -2.44
CA ALA A 97 5.65 15.73 -1.72
C ALA A 97 5.74 16.27 -0.28
N GLY A 98 5.87 17.58 -0.11
CA GLY A 98 5.91 18.21 1.19
C GLY A 98 4.61 17.98 1.93
N PHE A 99 4.66 17.22 3.02
CA PHE A 99 3.49 17.05 3.88
C PHE A 99 3.33 18.26 4.78
N ARG A 100 2.08 18.63 5.01
CA ARG A 100 1.74 19.62 6.05
C ARG A 100 1.89 18.97 7.41
N ILE A 101 2.20 19.76 8.44
CA ILE A 101 2.43 19.26 9.81
C ILE A 101 1.21 18.45 10.31
N HIS A 102 -0.01 18.89 9.98
CA HIS A 102 -1.24 18.17 10.33
C HIS A 102 -1.42 16.83 9.60
N GLU A 103 -0.94 16.71 8.37
CA GLU A 103 -0.99 15.47 7.60
C GLU A 103 -0.01 14.44 8.18
N VAL A 104 1.18 14.89 8.58
CA VAL A 104 2.17 14.06 9.29
C VAL A 104 1.59 13.61 10.62
N ALA A 105 1.01 14.52 11.42
CA ALA A 105 0.39 14.17 12.69
C ALA A 105 -0.75 13.15 12.51
N ALA A 106 -1.63 13.34 11.51
CA ALA A 106 -2.69 12.39 11.19
C ALA A 106 -2.13 11.02 10.74
N LEU A 107 -1.04 11.00 9.96
CA LEU A 107 -0.38 9.79 9.50
C LEU A 107 0.23 9.02 10.67
N VAL A 108 0.94 9.71 11.57
CA VAL A 108 1.57 9.11 12.76
C VAL A 108 0.52 8.57 13.73
N ARG A 109 -0.59 9.29 13.94
CA ARG A 109 -1.71 8.80 14.75
C ARG A 109 -2.33 7.54 14.17
N ARG A 110 -2.52 7.52 12.86
CA ARG A 110 -3.14 6.38 12.19
C ARG A 110 -2.20 5.18 12.11
N ARG A 111 -0.90 5.43 11.99
CA ARG A 111 0.12 4.41 11.78
C ARG A 111 1.44 4.80 12.45
N PRO A 112 1.57 4.62 13.78
CA PRO A 112 2.78 5.01 14.50
C PRO A 112 4.00 4.20 14.05
N GLY A 113 3.80 2.94 13.63
CA GLY A 113 4.86 2.08 13.11
C GLY A 113 5.54 2.59 11.83
N LEU A 114 4.93 3.54 11.11
CA LEU A 114 5.52 4.13 9.92
C LEU A 114 6.81 4.90 10.23
N LEU A 115 6.92 5.49 11.42
CA LEU A 115 8.12 6.19 11.86
C LEU A 115 9.27 5.24 12.23
N LEU A 116 8.95 3.98 12.51
CA LEU A 116 9.93 2.94 12.80
C LEU A 116 10.42 2.24 11.53
N GLU A 117 9.90 2.59 10.36
CA GLU A 117 10.30 1.92 9.13
C GLU A 117 11.70 2.43 8.69
N PRO A 118 12.70 1.55 8.57
CA PRO A 118 14.05 1.94 8.16
C PRO A 118 14.13 2.47 6.73
N ARG A 119 13.14 2.14 5.88
CA ARG A 119 13.15 2.43 4.44
C ARG A 119 12.09 3.46 4.01
N LEU A 120 11.54 4.24 4.95
CA LEU A 120 10.54 5.24 4.62
C LEU A 120 11.03 6.26 3.58
N GLY A 121 12.29 6.70 3.69
CA GLY A 121 12.91 7.61 2.73
C GLY A 121 12.92 7.06 1.30
N GLU A 122 13.33 5.81 1.12
CA GLU A 122 13.35 5.17 -0.20
C GLU A 122 11.95 5.02 -0.79
N TRP A 123 10.95 4.73 0.05
CA TRP A 123 9.54 4.68 -0.37
C TRP A 123 9.03 6.06 -0.83
N LEU A 124 9.38 7.13 -0.11
CA LEU A 124 9.02 8.49 -0.50
C LEU A 124 9.68 8.88 -1.83
N ASP A 125 10.97 8.60 -1.99
CA ASP A 125 11.70 8.86 -3.24
C ASP A 125 11.13 8.05 -4.40
N PHE A 126 10.77 6.79 -4.16
CA PHE A 126 10.12 5.94 -5.16
C PHE A 126 8.76 6.49 -5.60
N LEU A 127 7.87 6.81 -4.65
CA LEU A 127 6.52 7.30 -4.95
C LEU A 127 6.56 8.67 -5.63
N THR A 128 7.44 9.57 -5.18
CA THR A 128 7.63 10.88 -5.81
C THR A 128 8.32 10.78 -7.17
N GLY A 129 9.26 9.85 -7.34
CA GLY A 129 9.88 9.54 -8.63
C GLY A 129 8.89 9.02 -9.68
N TYR A 130 7.83 8.35 -9.25
CA TYR A 130 6.69 7.96 -10.10
C TYR A 130 5.71 9.11 -10.40
N GLY A 131 5.94 10.30 -9.85
CA GLY A 131 5.14 11.49 -10.12
C GLY A 131 3.91 11.65 -9.24
N LEU A 132 3.80 10.91 -8.13
CA LEU A 132 2.69 11.10 -7.20
C LEU A 132 2.78 12.46 -6.50
N SER A 133 1.64 13.14 -6.42
CA SER A 133 1.50 14.33 -5.60
C SER A 133 1.60 13.99 -4.10
N GLY A 134 1.96 14.96 -3.26
CA GLY A 134 2.06 14.71 -1.82
C GLY A 134 0.77 14.19 -1.17
N GLN A 135 -0.40 14.58 -1.71
CA GLN A 135 -1.69 14.04 -1.27
C GLN A 135 -1.87 12.56 -1.63
N GLU A 136 -1.40 12.13 -2.80
CA GLU A 136 -1.47 10.74 -3.22
C GLU A 136 -0.47 9.89 -2.43
N VAL A 137 0.76 10.39 -2.23
CA VAL A 137 1.74 9.73 -1.36
C VAL A 137 1.15 9.59 0.05
N TRP A 138 0.48 10.63 0.57
CA TRP A 138 -0.19 10.56 1.87
C TRP A 138 -1.21 9.42 1.92
N LYS A 139 -2.09 9.33 0.91
CA LYS A 139 -3.09 8.27 0.82
C LYS A 139 -2.43 6.88 0.78
N VAL A 140 -1.38 6.71 -0.02
CA VAL A 140 -0.64 5.45 -0.10
C VAL A 140 -0.09 5.04 1.27
N LEU A 141 0.56 5.97 1.98
CA LEU A 141 1.14 5.70 3.30
C LEU A 141 0.08 5.46 4.38
N ALA A 142 -1.01 6.25 4.35
CA ALA A 142 -2.07 6.21 5.34
C ALA A 142 -3.00 5.00 5.22
N TYR A 143 -3.29 4.56 3.99
CA TYR A 143 -4.25 3.48 3.73
C TYR A 143 -3.59 2.16 3.33
N GLY A 144 -2.30 2.15 2.99
CA GLY A 144 -1.64 0.96 2.44
C GLY A 144 -1.48 -0.22 3.38
N SER A 145 -1.98 -0.18 4.62
CA SER A 145 -1.70 -1.23 5.63
C SER A 145 -2.72 -1.39 6.76
N SER A 146 -3.96 -0.92 6.61
CA SER A 146 -4.96 -1.05 7.68
C SER A 146 -5.77 -2.35 7.65
N SER A 147 -5.52 -3.29 6.73
CA SER A 147 -6.44 -4.41 6.49
C SER A 147 -6.19 -5.68 7.33
N SER A 148 -5.18 -5.76 8.20
CA SER A 148 -4.80 -7.04 8.83
C SER A 148 -4.88 -7.14 10.36
N SER A 149 -5.44 -6.17 11.08
CA SER A 149 -5.48 -6.22 12.56
C SER A 149 -6.82 -6.67 13.18
N SER A 150 -7.61 -7.51 12.51
CA SER A 150 -8.88 -8.03 13.07
C SER A 150 -9.02 -9.55 12.93
N SER A 151 -8.01 -10.29 13.36
CA SER A 151 -8.18 -11.70 13.78
C SER A 151 -7.50 -11.92 15.12
N SER A 152 -7.93 -11.20 16.15
CA SER A 152 -7.79 -11.66 17.52
C SER A 152 -8.65 -12.91 17.63
N GLY A 153 -8.03 -14.09 17.52
CA GLY A 153 -8.67 -15.35 17.81
C GLY A 153 -9.21 -15.30 19.23
N ALA A 154 -10.52 -15.14 19.36
CA ALA A 154 -11.25 -15.64 20.51
C ALA A 154 -11.16 -17.16 20.44
N GLY A 155 -10.09 -17.70 21.03
CA GLY A 155 -10.02 -19.11 21.38
C GLY A 155 -11.01 -19.36 22.50
N ASP A 156 -12.29 -19.52 22.16
CA ASP A 156 -13.28 -20.03 23.10
C ASP A 156 -13.08 -21.54 23.26
N GLY A 157 -12.37 -21.83 24.34
CA GLY A 157 -12.64 -22.88 25.31
C GLY A 157 -13.53 -24.06 24.89
N SER A 158 -12.87 -25.22 24.84
CA SER A 158 -13.28 -26.42 25.57
C SER A 158 -14.78 -26.75 25.66
N SER A 159 -15.22 -27.74 24.88
CA SER A 159 -16.31 -28.62 25.30
C SER A 159 -15.93 -30.08 25.06
N SER A 160 -15.45 -30.71 26.13
CA SER A 160 -15.43 -32.15 26.29
C SER A 160 -16.84 -32.67 26.54
N SER A 161 -17.33 -33.60 25.73
CA SER A 161 -18.29 -34.60 26.20
C SER A 161 -18.27 -35.85 25.32
N SER A 162 -17.80 -36.91 25.95
CA SER A 162 -17.90 -38.32 25.59
C SER A 162 -19.30 -38.78 25.20
N GLY A 163 -19.40 -39.57 24.13
CA GLY A 163 -20.59 -40.34 23.79
C GLY A 163 -20.22 -41.49 22.86
N GLY A 164 -20.03 -42.69 23.41
CA GLY A 164 -19.79 -43.91 22.65
C GLY A 164 -21.08 -44.47 22.05
N GLY A 165 -20.99 -44.99 20.83
CA GLY A 165 -22.03 -45.77 20.17
C GLY A 165 -21.43 -46.59 19.02
N PRO A 166 -21.63 -47.92 18.97
CA PRO A 166 -21.12 -48.75 17.89
C PRO A 166 -22.16 -48.93 16.78
N GLY A 167 -21.67 -48.99 15.53
CA GLY A 167 -22.39 -49.61 14.42
C GLY A 167 -22.88 -48.64 13.35
N GLY A 168 -22.14 -48.55 12.25
CA GLY A 168 -22.57 -47.82 11.07
C GLY A 168 -21.47 -47.73 10.03
N SER A 169 -21.30 -48.80 9.25
CA SER A 169 -20.43 -48.83 8.06
C SER A 169 -20.78 -47.66 7.14
N SER A 170 -19.87 -46.69 7.07
CA SER A 170 -19.97 -45.55 6.17
C SER A 170 -18.64 -45.37 5.46
N ILE A 171 -18.75 -45.18 4.15
CA ILE A 171 -17.67 -45.19 3.17
C ILE A 171 -16.76 -44.00 3.43
N SER A 172 -15.51 -44.27 3.80
CA SER A 172 -14.45 -43.27 3.93
C SER A 172 -14.07 -42.77 2.54
N ILE A 173 -14.58 -41.60 2.16
CA ILE A 173 -13.92 -40.76 1.16
C ILE A 173 -12.70 -40.19 1.87
N SER A 174 -11.52 -40.64 1.46
CA SER A 174 -10.22 -40.15 1.94
C SER A 174 -10.16 -38.63 1.81
N SER A 175 -10.23 -37.99 2.98
CA SER A 175 -10.03 -36.57 3.21
C SER A 175 -8.70 -36.11 2.61
N PHE A 176 -8.74 -35.02 1.86
CA PHE A 176 -7.56 -34.32 1.37
C PHE A 176 -6.94 -33.54 2.54
N ASP A 177 -6.19 -34.26 3.38
CA ASP A 177 -5.37 -33.69 4.44
C ASP A 177 -3.97 -33.45 3.90
N GLY A 178 -3.62 -32.17 3.72
CA GLY A 178 -2.27 -31.81 3.31
C GLY A 178 -2.24 -30.52 2.55
N LEU A 179 -2.25 -29.41 3.29
CA LEU A 179 -1.49 -28.16 3.05
C LEU A 179 -1.90 -27.15 4.13
N SER A 180 -1.54 -27.43 5.39
CA SER A 180 -1.44 -26.38 6.41
C SER A 180 -0.11 -25.65 6.22
N ALA A 181 -0.05 -24.80 5.21
CA ALA A 181 0.94 -23.74 5.12
C ALA A 181 0.39 -22.54 5.90
N GLY A 182 0.50 -22.61 7.23
CA GLY A 182 0.23 -21.50 8.14
C GLY A 182 1.27 -20.39 7.97
N GLY A 183 1.26 -19.72 6.83
CA GLY A 183 2.02 -18.49 6.58
C GLY A 183 1.10 -17.30 6.78
N ASN A 184 0.83 -16.92 8.02
CA ASN A 184 0.09 -15.70 8.32
C ASN A 184 1.02 -14.49 8.10
N VAL A 185 1.20 -14.08 6.84
CA VAL A 185 2.01 -12.93 6.45
C VAL A 185 1.10 -11.94 5.72
N THR A 186 0.41 -11.09 6.48
CA THR A 186 -0.23 -9.89 5.94
C THR A 186 0.27 -8.67 6.71
N SER A 187 1.57 -8.49 6.70
CA SER A 187 2.18 -7.20 7.03
C SER A 187 2.01 -6.27 5.82
N GLY A 188 1.53 -5.05 6.06
CA GLY A 188 1.18 -4.13 4.98
C GLY A 188 2.39 -3.48 4.29
N LEU A 189 2.12 -2.61 3.30
CA LEU A 189 3.06 -1.97 2.36
C LEU A 189 4.42 -1.52 2.93
N VAL A 190 4.45 -1.10 4.19
CA VAL A 190 5.60 -0.51 4.87
C VAL A 190 5.75 -1.31 6.18
N GLY A 191 6.69 -2.25 6.21
CA GLY A 191 6.88 -3.15 7.37
C GLY A 191 6.53 -4.61 7.12
N ALA A 192 6.11 -5.00 5.91
CA ALA A 192 6.17 -6.40 5.55
C ALA A 192 7.63 -6.83 5.40
N PRO A 193 8.06 -7.97 6.01
CA PRO A 193 9.36 -8.52 5.73
C PRO A 193 9.43 -8.84 4.23
N GLY A 194 10.09 -7.98 3.47
CA GLY A 194 10.19 -8.06 2.00
C GLY A 194 9.55 -6.90 1.22
N ALA A 195 8.73 -6.05 1.84
CA ALA A 195 8.13 -4.90 1.18
C ALA A 195 9.17 -3.79 0.95
N SER A 196 9.86 -3.91 -0.19
CA SER A 196 10.87 -2.97 -0.64
C SER A 196 10.34 -2.15 -1.82
N PRO A 197 10.77 -0.88 -1.98
CA PRO A 197 10.48 -0.12 -3.19
C PRO A 197 11.01 -0.82 -4.45
N TYR A 198 12.06 -1.63 -4.32
CA TYR A 198 12.55 -2.48 -5.40
C TYR A 198 11.53 -3.58 -5.79
N ALA A 199 10.94 -4.27 -4.82
CA ALA A 199 9.89 -5.26 -5.08
C ALA A 199 8.65 -4.62 -5.71
N ALA A 200 8.27 -3.42 -5.27
CA ALA A 200 7.21 -2.64 -5.91
C ALA A 200 7.56 -2.24 -7.35
N GLY A 201 8.80 -1.82 -7.60
CA GLY A 201 9.28 -1.56 -8.96
C GLY A 201 9.22 -2.79 -9.86
N ALA A 202 9.64 -3.96 -9.36
CA ALA A 202 9.55 -5.23 -10.08
C ALA A 202 8.09 -5.62 -10.39
N ALA A 203 7.19 -5.45 -9.42
CA ALA A 203 5.76 -5.65 -9.60
C ALA A 203 5.18 -4.73 -10.70
N ILE A 204 5.58 -3.46 -10.74
CA ILE A 204 5.16 -2.53 -11.80
C ILE A 204 5.68 -2.98 -13.16
N VAL A 205 6.96 -3.37 -13.28
CA VAL A 205 7.53 -3.87 -14.54
C VAL A 205 6.78 -5.13 -15.01
N TRP A 206 6.46 -6.03 -14.10
CA TRP A 206 5.65 -7.21 -14.40
C TRP A 206 4.25 -6.80 -14.88
N LEU A 207 3.56 -5.88 -14.22
CA LEU A 207 2.24 -5.38 -14.66
C LEU A 207 2.29 -4.73 -16.04
N LYS A 208 3.36 -4.00 -16.36
CA LYS A 208 3.56 -3.42 -17.70
C LYS A 208 3.68 -4.51 -18.78
N SER A 209 4.27 -5.66 -18.47
CA SER A 209 4.28 -6.82 -19.39
C SER A 209 2.87 -7.40 -19.65
N TRP A 210 1.92 -7.13 -18.74
CA TRP A 210 0.50 -7.47 -18.88
C TRP A 210 -0.33 -6.36 -19.56
N GLY A 211 0.31 -5.32 -20.09
CA GLY A 211 -0.33 -4.25 -20.86
C GLY A 211 -0.72 -3.01 -20.05
N TRP A 212 -0.31 -2.92 -18.78
CA TRP A 212 -0.52 -1.70 -18.00
C TRP A 212 0.35 -0.54 -18.50
N THR A 213 -0.23 0.66 -18.56
CA THR A 213 0.53 1.88 -18.84
C THR A 213 1.01 2.55 -17.55
N ASP A 214 2.04 3.40 -17.64
CA ASP A 214 2.50 4.19 -16.48
C ASP A 214 1.39 5.11 -15.95
N ALA A 215 0.50 5.58 -16.83
CA ALA A 215 -0.68 6.35 -16.44
C ALA A 215 -1.68 5.51 -15.63
N ASP A 216 -1.91 4.25 -15.98
CA ASP A 216 -2.79 3.35 -15.22
C ASP A 216 -2.21 3.03 -13.84
N VAL A 217 -0.90 2.79 -13.78
CA VAL A 217 -0.19 2.49 -12.53
C VAL A 217 -0.27 3.69 -11.58
N THR A 218 -0.02 4.90 -12.09
CA THR A 218 -0.03 6.13 -11.28
C THR A 218 -1.43 6.55 -10.87
N SER A 219 -2.42 6.48 -11.76
CA SER A 219 -3.78 6.97 -11.48
C SER A 219 -4.69 5.95 -10.79
N ARG A 220 -4.48 4.65 -10.99
CA ARG A 220 -5.39 3.59 -10.49
C ARG A 220 -4.72 2.69 -9.48
N LEU A 221 -3.53 2.19 -9.78
CA LEU A 221 -2.91 1.15 -8.95
C LEU A 221 -2.31 1.71 -7.67
N LEU A 222 -1.43 2.71 -7.78
CA LEU A 222 -0.72 3.27 -6.63
C LEU A 222 -1.68 3.84 -5.57
N PRO A 223 -2.68 4.69 -5.92
CA PRO A 223 -3.55 5.29 -4.91
C PRO A 223 -4.52 4.31 -4.25
N CYS A 224 -5.02 3.32 -5.00
CA CYS A 224 -6.12 2.44 -4.55
C CYS A 224 -5.64 1.08 -4.05
N TYR A 225 -4.55 0.55 -4.62
CA TYR A 225 -4.07 -0.81 -4.37
C TYR A 225 -2.58 -0.86 -4.06
N PRO A 226 -2.07 -0.01 -3.14
CA PRO A 226 -0.64 0.00 -2.84
C PRO A 226 -0.17 -1.37 -2.32
N HIS A 227 -1.00 -2.07 -1.54
CA HIS A 227 -0.68 -3.40 -0.99
C HIS A 227 -0.36 -4.45 -2.06
N VAL A 228 -0.93 -4.35 -3.27
CA VAL A 228 -0.62 -5.23 -4.40
C VAL A 228 0.85 -5.12 -4.79
N LEU A 229 1.42 -3.91 -4.72
CA LEU A 229 2.81 -3.66 -5.08
C LEU A 229 3.81 -4.10 -4.01
N ALA A 230 3.43 -4.07 -2.74
CA ALA A 230 4.32 -4.47 -1.65
C ALA A 230 4.60 -5.97 -1.60
N GLY A 231 3.68 -6.80 -2.11
CA GLY A 231 3.88 -8.24 -2.18
C GLY A 231 5.01 -8.65 -3.14
N GLY A 232 5.38 -7.79 -4.10
CA GLY A 232 6.31 -8.14 -5.17
C GLY A 232 5.64 -8.95 -6.28
N VAL A 233 6.45 -9.62 -7.11
CA VAL A 233 5.97 -10.33 -8.32
C VAL A 233 5.34 -11.69 -7.99
N GLU A 234 5.91 -12.44 -7.05
CA GLU A 234 5.45 -13.78 -6.65
C GLU A 234 3.94 -13.86 -6.32
N PRO A 235 3.39 -12.99 -5.43
CA PRO A 235 1.95 -13.04 -5.15
C PRO A 235 1.07 -12.68 -6.35
N LEU A 236 1.54 -11.80 -7.23
CA LEU A 236 0.80 -11.45 -8.45
C LEU A 236 0.76 -12.63 -9.42
N GLN A 237 1.89 -13.31 -9.55
CA GLN A 237 2.02 -14.52 -10.35
C GLN A 237 1.11 -15.63 -9.81
N ALA A 238 1.12 -15.89 -8.50
CA ALA A 238 0.24 -16.86 -7.86
C ALA A 238 -1.25 -16.54 -8.07
N ALA A 239 -1.63 -15.26 -8.01
CA ALA A 239 -3.00 -14.82 -8.29
C ALA A 239 -3.40 -15.08 -9.76
N VAL A 240 -2.51 -14.82 -10.71
CA VAL A 240 -2.73 -15.14 -12.12
C VAL A 240 -2.81 -16.65 -12.35
N ASP A 241 -1.94 -17.43 -11.73
CA ASP A 241 -1.96 -18.88 -11.88
C ASP A 241 -3.25 -19.49 -11.30
N SER A 242 -3.74 -18.94 -10.18
CA SER A 242 -5.07 -19.28 -9.64
C SER A 242 -6.20 -18.95 -10.63
N LEU A 243 -6.11 -17.86 -11.39
CA LEU A 243 -7.08 -17.54 -12.45
C LEU A 243 -6.95 -18.49 -13.65
N ARG A 244 -5.74 -18.93 -13.99
CA ARG A 244 -5.51 -19.92 -15.06
C ARG A 244 -6.07 -21.29 -14.70
N GLU A 245 -5.93 -21.72 -13.44
CA GLU A 245 -6.56 -22.95 -12.93
C GLU A 245 -8.08 -22.93 -13.09
N GLN A 246 -8.69 -21.75 -13.02
CA GLN A 246 -10.12 -21.54 -13.26
C GLN A 246 -10.48 -21.46 -14.76
N SER A 247 -9.58 -21.90 -15.65
CA SER A 247 -9.77 -21.95 -17.11
C SER A 247 -10.03 -20.58 -17.76
N PHE A 248 -9.49 -19.48 -17.23
CA PHE A 248 -9.51 -18.19 -17.91
C PHE A 248 -8.36 -18.12 -18.93
N ASP A 249 -8.64 -17.63 -20.13
CA ASP A 249 -7.62 -17.35 -21.14
C ASP A 249 -6.78 -16.13 -20.73
N ASP A 250 -5.51 -16.09 -21.16
CA ASP A 250 -4.58 -15.01 -20.80
C ASP A 250 -5.13 -13.62 -21.19
N ASP A 251 -5.86 -13.50 -22.30
CA ASP A 251 -6.46 -12.23 -22.73
C ASP A 251 -7.67 -11.81 -21.87
N ALA A 252 -8.46 -12.76 -21.38
CA ALA A 252 -9.47 -12.47 -20.35
C ALA A 252 -8.83 -12.09 -19.01
N ILE A 253 -7.77 -12.79 -18.59
CA ILE A 253 -7.03 -12.46 -17.36
C ILE A 253 -6.46 -11.04 -17.47
N ARG A 254 -5.82 -10.68 -18.58
CA ARG A 254 -5.33 -9.32 -18.84
C ARG A 254 -6.44 -8.28 -18.68
N ARG A 255 -7.58 -8.47 -19.35
CA ARG A 255 -8.72 -7.56 -19.26
C ARG A 255 -9.27 -7.45 -17.84
N LEU A 256 -9.37 -8.58 -17.14
CA LEU A 256 -9.89 -8.68 -15.79
C LEU A 256 -8.95 -8.01 -14.77
N VAL A 257 -7.64 -8.19 -14.89
CA VAL A 257 -6.63 -7.50 -14.08
C VAL A 257 -6.63 -5.99 -14.33
N LEU A 258 -6.72 -5.55 -15.60
CA LEU A 258 -6.81 -4.12 -15.96
C LEU A 258 -8.10 -3.45 -15.45
N THR A 259 -9.19 -4.22 -15.36
CA THR A 259 -10.49 -3.71 -14.92
C THR A 259 -10.63 -3.73 -13.40
N PHE A 260 -10.11 -4.78 -12.76
CA PHE A 260 -10.26 -5.06 -11.33
C PHE A 260 -8.91 -5.42 -10.69
N PRO A 261 -8.06 -4.42 -10.39
CA PRO A 261 -6.72 -4.65 -9.85
C PRO A 261 -6.74 -5.29 -8.46
N ALA A 262 -7.86 -5.15 -7.74
CA ALA A 262 -8.11 -5.82 -6.47
C ALA A 262 -7.98 -7.35 -6.53
N LEU A 263 -8.14 -7.94 -7.73
CA LEU A 263 -8.00 -9.39 -7.94
C LEU A 263 -6.55 -9.87 -7.78
N LEU A 264 -5.60 -8.95 -7.84
CA LEU A 264 -4.19 -9.25 -7.59
C LEU A 264 -3.81 -9.19 -6.11
N ALA A 265 -4.71 -8.74 -5.23
CA ALA A 265 -4.46 -8.66 -3.80
C ALA A 265 -4.57 -10.05 -3.16
N PRO A 266 -3.47 -10.61 -2.60
CA PRO A 266 -3.53 -11.88 -1.90
C PRO A 266 -4.08 -11.71 -0.48
N PRO A 267 -4.70 -12.75 0.09
CA PRO A 267 -5.18 -13.94 -0.63
C PRO A 267 -6.39 -13.59 -1.50
N LEU A 268 -6.47 -14.15 -2.70
CA LEU A 268 -7.71 -14.16 -3.49
C LEU A 268 -8.78 -14.82 -2.62
N SER A 269 -9.71 -14.01 -2.10
CA SER A 269 -10.73 -14.54 -1.22
C SER A 269 -11.52 -15.63 -1.96
N ALA A 270 -11.59 -16.83 -1.40
CA ALA A 270 -12.43 -17.93 -1.89
C ALA A 270 -13.85 -17.48 -2.32
N PRO A 271 -14.56 -16.58 -1.60
CA PRO A 271 -15.86 -16.09 -2.05
C PRO A 271 -15.81 -15.33 -3.38
N LEU A 272 -14.74 -14.60 -3.67
CA LEU A 272 -14.58 -13.88 -4.93
C LEU A 272 -14.39 -14.86 -6.09
N LEU A 273 -13.56 -15.90 -5.91
CA LEU A 273 -13.39 -16.95 -6.92
C LEU A 273 -14.70 -17.70 -7.16
N ALA A 274 -15.46 -18.02 -6.11
CA ALA A 274 -16.78 -18.62 -6.22
C ALA A 274 -17.77 -17.72 -6.97
N LEU A 275 -17.73 -16.39 -6.73
CA LEU A 275 -18.54 -15.42 -7.45
C LEU A 275 -18.17 -15.39 -8.95
N LEU A 276 -16.89 -15.36 -9.28
CA LEU A 276 -16.42 -15.39 -10.67
C LEU A 276 -16.87 -16.68 -11.38
N GLY A 277 -16.78 -17.83 -10.71
CA GLY A 277 -17.29 -19.11 -11.22
C GLY A 277 -18.80 -19.08 -11.47
N ARG A 278 -19.58 -18.47 -10.58
CA ARG A 278 -21.04 -18.29 -10.74
C ARG A 278 -21.39 -17.35 -11.90
N ILE A 279 -20.66 -16.24 -12.06
CA ILE A 279 -20.88 -15.30 -13.17
C ILE A 279 -20.57 -16.00 -14.50
N ARG A 280 -19.50 -16.79 -14.55
CA ARG A 280 -19.13 -17.55 -15.75
C ARG A 280 -20.20 -18.59 -16.13
N THR A 281 -20.65 -19.41 -15.18
CA THR A 281 -21.70 -20.41 -15.44
C THR A 281 -23.02 -19.75 -15.84
N SER A 282 -23.38 -18.62 -15.22
CA SER A 282 -24.56 -17.84 -15.60
C SER A 282 -24.45 -17.22 -17.01
N ALA A 283 -23.29 -16.67 -17.37
CA ALA A 283 -23.05 -16.11 -18.70
C ALA A 283 -23.17 -17.17 -19.79
N HIS A 284 -22.62 -18.37 -19.58
CA HIS A 284 -22.79 -19.49 -20.51
C HIS A 284 -24.25 -19.89 -20.67
N ASN A 285 -25.02 -19.95 -19.58
CA ASN A 285 -26.44 -20.30 -19.64
C ASN A 285 -27.28 -19.29 -20.42
N LYS A 286 -26.97 -17.99 -20.34
CA LYS A 286 -27.72 -16.95 -21.07
C LYS A 286 -27.61 -17.10 -22.59
N TYR A 287 -26.45 -17.50 -23.10
CA TYR A 287 -26.26 -17.72 -24.53
C TYR A 287 -26.85 -19.05 -25.01
N VAL A 288 -26.94 -20.06 -24.14
CA VAL A 288 -27.61 -21.34 -24.46
C VAL A 288 -29.14 -21.16 -24.54
N VAL A 289 -29.74 -20.39 -23.64
CA VAL A 289 -31.20 -20.17 -23.64
C VAL A 289 -31.64 -19.19 -24.73
N SER A 290 -30.77 -18.30 -25.19
CA SER A 290 -31.07 -17.36 -26.28
C SER A 290 -30.89 -17.95 -27.68
N GLY A 291 -30.38 -19.18 -27.80
CA GLY A 291 -30.16 -19.89 -29.06
C GLY A 291 -31.41 -20.41 -29.76
N SER A 292 -32.62 -20.14 -29.24
CA SER A 292 -33.89 -20.53 -29.85
C SER A 292 -34.63 -19.38 -30.57
N TYR A 293 -33.92 -18.35 -31.03
CA TYR A 293 -34.44 -17.53 -32.13
C TYR A 293 -33.99 -18.16 -33.45
N HIS A 294 -34.70 -19.23 -33.83
CA HIS A 294 -34.76 -19.65 -35.22
C HIS A 294 -35.26 -18.45 -36.04
N VAL A 295 -34.38 -17.91 -36.88
CA VAL A 295 -34.76 -17.15 -38.08
C VAL A 295 -34.99 -18.15 -39.19
#